data_AF-W2N512-F1
#
_entry.id   AF-W2N512-F1
#
_cell.length_a   1.000
_cell.length_b   1.000
_cell.length_c   1.000
_cell.angle_alpha   90.00
_cell.angle_beta   90.00
_cell.angle_gamma   90.00
#
_symmetry.space_group_name_H-M   'P 1'
#
loop_
_entity.id
_entity.type
_entity.pdbx_description
1 polymer ?
#
loop_
_entity_poly.entity_id
_entity_poly.type
_entity_poly.pdbx_seq_one_letter_code
_entity_poly.pdbx_strand_id
1 'polypeptide(L)'
;MSFLERYFYLIVFGAYMIEIHQKNSGEEPAPDTDEDTHPSFSKWLQQHPNIFRLLDDLGGVRYKSDKVLANCVLKMDHFFGIARIPFELTTNVPNYRRIANEPIFGTAQCLEQGIIDVIDHLRDEFDRAIWINLREEAVIYVTGRPFCVRHQDDLMVNVEYPGIEVDEITAIERQVKLELQDKVRKDNGLFMYWYEPREMVNDETMEHINPLMDVKTLTEVYEDATQQTEFDLRYARIPVSDETAPEEKDLDDMVRLLLPAFMNELGLQLPSDESNPAQKKLKTAVICNCQMGRGRTTTALVCVYMLRVVLEDSASCKPSLLKEILGSRGAGHRRQSAALIADFVVIRKLLKTLDNGSDCKLLVDYAIDQCEHMQNLRDCISQCRDLAMDRDLPSSKRDFFMLRAVNYLERYFYLVCFASYLLEEREHYFQRSLFVTWMNERYGSALYELLDNLCFEEEIGAETHVSSMRWRWRRKRKLVSRLE
;
A
#
# COMPACT_ATOMS: atom_id res chain seq x y z
N MET A 1 21.57 15.94 2.31
CA MET A 1 20.64 16.93 1.73
C MET A 1 21.24 17.46 0.44
N SER A 2 20.60 17.16 -0.69
CA SER A 2 21.02 17.64 -2.02
C SER A 2 20.99 19.17 -2.05
N PHE A 3 21.81 19.81 -2.91
CA PHE A 3 21.79 21.28 -3.06
C PHE A 3 20.40 21.80 -3.47
N LEU A 4 19.66 21.01 -4.24
CA LEU A 4 18.29 21.31 -4.66
C LEU A 4 17.31 21.36 -3.49
N GLU A 5 17.39 20.39 -2.55
CA GLU A 5 16.55 20.37 -1.35
C GLU A 5 16.82 21.62 -0.49
N ARG A 6 18.08 22.01 -0.32
CA ARG A 6 18.44 23.23 0.43
C ARG A 6 17.93 24.48 -0.26
N TYR A 7 18.09 24.56 -1.58
CA TYR A 7 17.61 25.69 -2.38
C TYR A 7 16.08 25.82 -2.31
N PHE A 8 15.37 24.69 -2.38
CA PHE A 8 13.92 24.65 -2.16
C PHE A 8 13.54 25.24 -0.80
N TYR A 9 14.17 24.79 0.30
CA TYR A 9 13.87 25.33 1.62
C TYR A 9 14.16 26.83 1.73
N LEU A 10 15.18 27.34 1.03
CA LEU A 10 15.45 28.79 0.99
C LEU A 10 14.35 29.56 0.27
N ILE A 11 13.85 29.05 -0.86
CA ILE A 11 12.71 29.64 -1.59
C ILE A 11 11.47 29.66 -0.69
N VAL A 12 11.17 28.53 -0.07
CA VAL A 12 9.95 28.34 0.74
C VAL A 12 10.00 29.15 2.02
N PHE A 13 11.17 29.24 2.65
CA PHE A 13 11.39 30.14 3.77
C PHE A 13 11.24 31.60 3.35
N GLY A 14 11.70 31.97 2.15
CA GLY A 14 11.43 33.28 1.56
C GLY A 14 9.93 33.58 1.40
N ALA A 15 9.16 32.62 0.87
CA ALA A 15 7.71 32.74 0.73
C ALA A 15 7.01 32.95 2.09
N TYR A 16 7.38 32.15 3.10
CA TYR A 16 6.92 32.32 4.48
C TYR A 16 7.19 33.73 5.04
N MET A 17 8.42 34.24 4.86
CA MET A 17 8.78 35.57 5.35
C MET A 17 7.98 36.68 4.65
N ILE A 18 7.71 36.53 3.35
CA ILE A 18 6.89 37.47 2.58
C ILE A 18 5.45 37.46 3.09
N GLU A 19 4.85 36.29 3.31
CA GLU A 19 3.47 36.19 3.79
C GLU A 19 3.29 36.78 5.19
N ILE A 20 4.22 36.50 6.11
CA ILE A 20 4.22 37.12 7.44
C ILE A 20 4.33 38.63 7.34
N HIS A 21 5.23 39.14 6.49
CA HIS A 21 5.41 40.58 6.32
C HIS A 21 4.15 41.26 5.74
N GLN A 22 3.50 40.64 4.77
CA GLN A 22 2.27 41.15 4.16
C GLN A 22 1.12 41.23 5.16
N LYS A 23 0.95 40.20 6.01
CA LYS A 23 -0.04 40.20 7.10
C LYS A 23 0.20 41.35 8.10
N ASN A 24 1.46 41.65 8.41
CA ASN A 24 1.82 42.76 9.29
C ASN A 24 1.62 44.16 8.70
N SER A 25 1.59 44.27 7.38
CA SER A 25 1.36 45.56 6.70
C SER A 25 -0.12 45.90 6.44
N GLY A 26 -1.05 45.01 6.80
CA GLY A 26 -2.47 45.11 6.43
C GLY A 26 -3.49 45.33 7.56
N GLU A 27 -3.13 45.19 8.83
CA GLU A 27 -4.07 45.33 9.96
C GLU A 27 -3.55 46.31 11.03
N GLU A 28 -4.32 47.35 11.37
CA GLU A 28 -4.16 48.07 12.64
C GLU A 28 -4.54 47.12 13.78
N PRO A 29 -3.70 46.94 14.82
CA PRO A 29 -3.97 45.97 15.86
C PRO A 29 -5.12 46.44 16.77
N ALA A 30 -6.18 45.64 16.87
CA ALA A 30 -7.16 45.76 17.94
C ALA A 30 -6.50 45.38 19.29
N PRO A 31 -6.72 46.15 20.37
CA PRO A 31 -6.10 45.88 21.66
C PRO A 31 -6.94 44.82 22.37
N ASP A 32 -6.54 43.54 22.24
CA ASP A 32 -6.79 42.43 23.20
C ASP A 32 -6.71 41.07 22.47
N THR A 33 -5.56 40.72 21.89
CA THR A 33 -5.29 39.32 21.49
C THR A 33 -3.89 38.92 21.93
N ASP A 34 -3.82 37.76 22.60
CA ASP A 34 -2.61 37.18 23.22
C ASP A 34 -1.43 37.08 22.25
N GLU A 35 -0.22 37.28 22.80
CA GLU A 35 1.08 37.20 22.15
C GLU A 35 1.37 35.79 21.57
N ASP A 36 0.99 35.55 20.31
CA ASP A 36 1.68 34.65 19.36
C ASP A 36 1.07 34.80 17.94
N THR A 37 1.20 35.98 17.34
CA THR A 37 0.46 36.35 16.11
C THR A 37 0.94 35.66 14.82
N HIS A 38 2.04 34.91 14.83
CA HIS A 38 2.53 34.22 13.64
C HIS A 38 2.89 32.74 13.87
N PRO A 39 2.40 31.82 13.03
CA PRO A 39 2.81 30.42 13.11
C PRO A 39 4.31 30.33 12.80
N SER A 40 5.03 29.47 13.54
CA SER A 40 6.43 29.15 13.20
C SER A 40 6.55 28.63 11.77
N PHE A 41 7.72 28.75 11.13
CA PHE A 41 7.95 28.24 9.78
C PHE A 41 7.51 26.78 9.60
N SER A 42 7.75 25.95 10.62
CA SER A 42 7.30 24.55 10.61
C SER A 42 5.77 24.43 10.59
N LYS A 43 5.05 25.17 11.46
CA LYS A 43 3.57 25.19 11.47
C LYS A 43 3.01 25.75 10.17
N TRP A 44 3.59 26.83 9.66
CA TRP A 44 3.18 27.42 8.39
C TRP A 44 3.36 26.44 7.23
N LEU A 45 4.50 25.73 7.17
CA LEU A 45 4.75 24.75 6.12
C LEU A 45 3.75 23.58 6.15
N GLN A 46 3.31 23.17 7.34
CA GLN A 46 2.27 22.14 7.53
C GLN A 46 0.91 22.59 7.01
N GLN A 47 0.62 23.89 7.08
CA GLN A 47 -0.60 24.48 6.54
C GLN A 47 -0.58 24.58 5.00
N HIS A 48 0.56 24.30 4.36
CA HIS A 48 0.75 24.34 2.91
C HIS A 48 1.08 22.94 2.36
N PRO A 49 0.10 22.00 2.35
CA PRO A 49 0.35 20.61 1.95
C PRO A 49 0.93 20.48 0.54
N ASN A 50 0.53 21.34 -0.40
CA ASN A 50 1.08 21.36 -1.76
C ASN A 50 2.59 21.66 -1.80
N ILE A 51 3.06 22.60 -0.97
CA ILE A 51 4.49 22.93 -0.86
C ILE A 51 5.23 21.79 -0.16
N PHE A 52 4.62 21.24 0.89
CA PHE A 52 5.18 20.10 1.61
C PHE A 52 5.33 18.87 0.71
N ARG A 53 4.41 18.65 -0.24
CA ARG A 53 4.45 17.58 -1.25
C ARG A 53 5.41 17.81 -2.39
N LEU A 54 5.61 19.06 -2.80
CA LEU A 54 6.59 19.37 -3.84
C LEU A 54 7.99 18.87 -3.45
N LEU A 55 8.31 18.79 -2.16
CA LEU A 55 9.52 18.13 -1.67
C LEU A 55 9.61 16.66 -2.05
N ASP A 56 8.49 15.93 -2.04
CA ASP A 56 8.41 14.52 -2.44
C ASP A 56 8.72 14.37 -3.92
N ASP A 57 8.10 15.20 -4.76
CA ASP A 57 8.30 15.20 -6.21
C ASP A 57 9.68 15.76 -6.64
N LEU A 58 10.33 16.56 -5.79
CA LEU A 58 11.67 17.11 -6.04
C LEU A 58 12.77 16.03 -6.13
N GLY A 59 12.45 14.80 -5.72
CA GLY A 59 13.34 13.63 -5.69
C GLY A 59 13.38 12.82 -6.98
N GLY A 60 13.49 13.42 -8.17
CA GLY A 60 13.57 12.66 -9.44
C GLY A 60 14.89 11.89 -9.68
N VAL A 61 15.50 11.27 -8.67
CA VAL A 61 16.64 10.38 -8.91
C VAL A 61 16.11 8.98 -9.08
N ARG A 62 16.30 8.46 -10.29
CA ARG A 62 15.96 7.08 -10.58
C ARG A 62 16.87 6.12 -9.81
N TYR A 63 16.31 5.02 -9.36
CA TYR A 63 17.11 3.94 -8.79
C TYR A 63 18.10 3.43 -9.85
N LYS A 64 19.36 3.24 -9.46
CA LYS A 64 20.38 2.70 -10.36
C LYS A 64 20.02 1.27 -10.72
N SER A 65 19.78 1.04 -12.00
CA SER A 65 19.42 -0.24 -12.56
C SER A 65 20.53 -0.83 -13.42
N ASP A 66 21.78 -0.39 -13.32
CA ASP A 66 22.88 -0.83 -14.20
C ASP A 66 23.67 -2.02 -13.67
N LYS A 67 23.74 -2.17 -12.33
CA LYS A 67 24.54 -3.21 -11.65
C LYS A 67 23.86 -3.70 -10.37
N VAL A 68 22.68 -4.29 -10.52
CA VAL A 68 21.82 -4.67 -9.38
C VAL A 68 22.44 -5.82 -8.58
N LEU A 69 23.02 -6.82 -9.25
CA LEU A 69 23.60 -8.01 -8.62
C LEU A 69 25.07 -7.83 -8.20
N ALA A 70 25.65 -6.63 -8.34
CA ALA A 70 27.05 -6.41 -7.97
C ALA A 70 27.30 -6.54 -6.46
N ASN A 71 26.35 -6.11 -5.62
CA ASN A 71 26.42 -6.18 -4.15
C ASN A 71 25.21 -6.92 -3.54
N CYS A 72 24.49 -7.66 -4.38
CA CYS A 72 23.28 -8.35 -3.99
C CYS A 72 23.31 -9.80 -4.46
N VAL A 73 22.57 -10.63 -3.75
CA VAL A 73 22.36 -12.04 -4.08
C VAL A 73 20.89 -12.30 -4.33
N LEU A 74 20.58 -13.41 -4.99
CA LEU A 74 19.21 -13.87 -5.16
C LEU A 74 18.88 -14.87 -4.06
N LYS A 75 17.77 -14.62 -3.36
CA LYS A 75 17.18 -15.53 -2.38
C LYS A 75 15.83 -16.02 -2.89
N MET A 76 15.59 -17.33 -2.78
CA MET A 76 14.29 -17.92 -3.08
C MET A 76 13.23 -17.28 -2.20
N ASP A 77 12.18 -16.77 -2.83
CA ASP A 77 11.16 -15.97 -2.15
C ASP A 77 10.21 -16.84 -1.32
N HIS A 78 10.08 -18.12 -1.70
CA HIS A 78 9.41 -19.15 -0.91
C HIS A 78 10.35 -19.66 0.18
N PHE A 79 9.89 -19.62 1.43
CA PHE A 79 10.63 -20.05 2.62
C PHE A 79 9.73 -20.84 3.57
N PHE A 80 10.35 -21.47 4.57
CA PHE A 80 9.61 -22.24 5.58
C PHE A 80 8.61 -21.35 6.32
N GLY A 81 7.33 -21.72 6.32
CA GLY A 81 6.28 -20.92 6.97
C GLY A 81 5.75 -19.74 6.12
N ILE A 82 6.01 -19.72 4.81
CA ILE A 82 5.33 -18.78 3.90
C ILE A 82 3.81 -18.98 3.92
N ALA A 83 3.34 -20.24 3.97
CA ALA A 83 1.94 -20.57 4.16
C ALA A 83 1.53 -20.39 5.64
N ARG A 84 0.55 -19.52 5.89
CA ARG A 84 0.00 -19.18 7.21
C ARG A 84 -1.45 -19.64 7.38
N ILE A 85 -2.12 -19.94 6.27
CA ILE A 85 -3.45 -20.57 6.24
C ILE A 85 -3.36 -21.88 5.44
N PRO A 86 -4.30 -22.83 5.65
CA PRO A 86 -4.36 -24.05 4.85
C PRO A 86 -4.44 -23.76 3.35
N PHE A 87 -3.83 -24.62 2.53
CA PHE A 87 -3.94 -24.50 1.08
C PHE A 87 -5.36 -24.81 0.64
N GLU A 88 -6.04 -23.80 0.07
CA GLU A 88 -7.37 -23.95 -0.51
C GLU A 88 -7.31 -24.49 -1.96
N LEU A 89 -6.24 -24.15 -2.70
CA LEU A 89 -6.07 -24.52 -4.10
C LEU A 89 -4.98 -25.59 -4.31
N THR A 90 -3.72 -25.17 -4.48
CA THR A 90 -2.56 -26.07 -4.62
C THR A 90 -1.41 -25.55 -3.77
N THR A 91 -0.37 -26.35 -3.57
CA THR A 91 0.86 -25.92 -2.88
C THR A 91 1.61 -24.81 -3.63
N ASN A 92 1.28 -24.58 -4.90
CA ASN A 92 1.88 -23.53 -5.73
C ASN A 92 1.30 -22.14 -5.44
N VAL A 93 0.18 -22.08 -4.71
CA VAL A 93 -0.62 -20.87 -4.44
C VAL A 93 -0.77 -20.65 -2.93
N PRO A 94 0.33 -20.32 -2.22
CA PRO A 94 0.29 -20.12 -0.78
C PRO A 94 -0.66 -18.99 -0.38
N ASN A 95 -1.38 -19.17 0.72
CA ASN A 95 -2.29 -18.17 1.30
C ASN A 95 -3.40 -17.67 0.35
N TYR A 96 -3.79 -18.49 -0.63
CA TYR A 96 -4.97 -18.26 -1.45
C TYR A 96 -6.24 -18.18 -0.59
N ARG A 97 -7.11 -17.21 -0.88
CA ARG A 97 -8.39 -17.02 -0.19
C ARG A 97 -9.33 -16.11 -0.97
N ARG A 98 -10.64 -16.35 -0.88
CA ARG A 98 -11.71 -15.46 -1.37
C ARG A 98 -12.29 -14.62 -0.24
N ILE A 99 -12.69 -13.38 -0.53
CA ILE A 99 -13.23 -12.43 0.46
C ILE A 99 -14.75 -12.33 0.35
N ALA A 100 -15.49 -12.60 1.44
CA ALA A 100 -16.92 -12.34 1.61
C ALA A 100 -17.83 -12.76 0.42
N ASN A 101 -17.51 -13.86 -0.26
CA ASN A 101 -18.14 -14.34 -1.50
C ASN A 101 -18.06 -13.37 -2.70
N GLU A 102 -17.36 -12.26 -2.59
CA GLU A 102 -17.07 -11.34 -3.68
C GLU A 102 -16.01 -11.93 -4.62
N PRO A 103 -15.90 -11.44 -5.87
CA PRO A 103 -14.87 -11.87 -6.82
C PRO A 103 -13.49 -11.25 -6.48
N ILE A 104 -13.13 -11.25 -5.20
CA ILE A 104 -11.94 -10.60 -4.65
C ILE A 104 -11.12 -11.66 -3.92
N PHE A 105 -9.86 -11.80 -4.31
CA PHE A 105 -8.99 -12.89 -3.90
C PHE A 105 -7.62 -12.39 -3.44
N GLY A 106 -7.07 -13.00 -2.40
CA GLY A 106 -5.72 -12.74 -1.91
C GLY A 106 -4.82 -13.96 -2.06
N THR A 107 -3.55 -13.76 -2.36
CA THR A 107 -2.52 -14.82 -2.35
C THR A 107 -1.16 -14.28 -1.94
N ALA A 108 -0.26 -15.17 -1.49
CA ALA A 108 1.17 -14.91 -1.49
C ALA A 108 1.73 -14.97 -2.92
N GLN A 109 3.02 -14.66 -3.10
CA GLN A 109 3.67 -14.79 -4.40
C GLN A 109 3.61 -16.25 -4.86
N CYS A 110 2.94 -16.51 -5.98
CA CYS A 110 2.75 -17.87 -6.49
C CYS A 110 4.01 -18.41 -7.16
N LEU A 111 4.10 -19.74 -7.30
CA LEU A 111 4.95 -20.32 -8.35
C LEU A 111 4.33 -20.02 -9.72
N GLU A 112 5.11 -20.15 -10.80
CA GLU A 112 4.62 -19.92 -12.17
C GLU A 112 3.40 -20.81 -12.47
N GLN A 113 3.49 -22.10 -12.15
CA GLN A 113 2.35 -23.03 -12.25
C GLN A 113 1.16 -22.59 -11.38
N GLY A 114 1.41 -21.96 -10.23
CA GLY A 114 0.34 -21.51 -9.34
C GLY A 114 -0.50 -20.38 -9.94
N ILE A 115 0.07 -19.57 -10.84
CA ILE A 115 -0.71 -18.55 -11.57
C ILE A 115 -1.69 -19.24 -12.52
N ILE A 116 -1.25 -20.30 -13.21
CA ILE A 116 -2.11 -21.13 -14.07
C ILE A 116 -3.21 -21.80 -13.24
N ASP A 117 -2.84 -22.41 -12.11
CA ASP A 117 -3.79 -23.09 -11.22
C ASP A 117 -4.93 -22.13 -10.80
N VAL A 118 -4.61 -20.88 -10.47
CA VAL A 118 -5.61 -19.84 -10.14
C VAL A 118 -6.49 -19.50 -11.34
N ILE A 119 -5.91 -19.31 -12.52
CA ILE A 119 -6.68 -18.98 -13.74
C ILE A 119 -7.68 -20.09 -14.06
N ASP A 120 -7.22 -21.35 -14.03
CA ASP A 120 -8.06 -22.51 -14.31
C ASP A 120 -9.21 -22.63 -13.29
N HIS A 121 -8.94 -22.31 -12.01
CA HIS A 121 -9.97 -22.26 -10.98
C HIS A 121 -11.01 -21.15 -11.22
N LEU A 122 -10.59 -19.99 -11.72
CA LEU A 122 -11.47 -18.82 -11.90
C LEU A 122 -12.30 -18.88 -13.19
N ARG A 123 -11.84 -19.60 -14.22
CA ARG A 123 -12.47 -19.60 -15.55
C ARG A 123 -13.93 -20.06 -15.55
N ASP A 124 -14.31 -20.94 -14.64
CA ASP A 124 -15.69 -21.45 -14.56
C ASP A 124 -16.68 -20.38 -14.05
N GLU A 125 -16.21 -19.39 -13.28
CA GLU A 125 -17.05 -18.37 -12.65
C GLU A 125 -16.89 -16.98 -13.29
N PHE A 126 -15.71 -16.67 -13.83
CA PHE A 126 -15.32 -15.34 -14.29
C PHE A 126 -14.91 -15.31 -15.75
N ASP A 127 -15.26 -14.23 -16.45
CA ASP A 127 -14.85 -14.01 -17.84
C ASP A 127 -13.41 -13.51 -17.96
N ARG A 128 -12.92 -12.82 -16.91
CA ARG A 128 -11.60 -12.20 -16.87
C ARG A 128 -11.08 -12.05 -15.45
N ALA A 129 -9.79 -11.78 -15.31
CA ALA A 129 -9.17 -11.41 -14.04
C ALA A 129 -8.24 -10.20 -14.15
N ILE A 130 -8.16 -9.42 -13.07
CA ILE A 130 -7.15 -8.40 -12.85
C ILE A 130 -6.25 -8.88 -11.71
N TRP A 131 -4.97 -9.03 -11.97
CA TRP A 131 -3.98 -9.45 -10.98
C TRP A 131 -3.08 -8.29 -10.58
N ILE A 132 -3.21 -7.84 -9.34
CA ILE A 132 -2.48 -6.73 -8.75
C ILE A 132 -1.34 -7.25 -7.89
N ASN A 133 -0.11 -7.05 -8.33
CA ASN A 133 1.08 -7.31 -7.53
C ASN A 133 1.51 -6.03 -6.79
N LEU A 134 1.60 -6.13 -5.45
CA LEU A 134 1.84 -4.99 -4.55
C LEU A 134 3.30 -4.81 -4.15
N ARG A 135 4.22 -5.54 -4.80
CA ARG A 135 5.62 -5.57 -4.40
C ARG A 135 6.41 -4.39 -4.93
N GLU A 136 7.11 -3.67 -4.05
CA GLU A 136 8.15 -2.73 -4.47
C GLU A 136 9.50 -3.43 -4.73
N GLU A 137 9.65 -4.68 -4.29
CA GLU A 137 10.89 -5.43 -4.43
C GLU A 137 11.05 -5.99 -5.85
N ALA A 138 12.28 -6.07 -6.34
CA ALA A 138 12.56 -6.71 -7.63
C ALA A 138 12.40 -8.23 -7.51
N VAL A 139 11.54 -8.81 -8.34
CA VAL A 139 11.31 -10.25 -8.38
C VAL A 139 11.69 -10.81 -9.74
N ILE A 140 12.45 -11.90 -9.74
CA ILE A 140 12.79 -12.65 -10.95
C ILE A 140 12.34 -14.11 -10.77
N TYR A 141 11.83 -14.73 -11.82
CA TYR A 141 11.51 -16.15 -11.82
C TYR A 141 12.66 -16.93 -12.43
N VAL A 142 13.05 -18.01 -11.75
CA VAL A 142 14.01 -18.99 -12.26
C VAL A 142 13.39 -20.37 -12.12
N THR A 143 13.31 -21.13 -13.22
CA THR A 143 12.72 -22.48 -13.25
C THR A 143 11.33 -22.55 -12.60
N GLY A 144 10.49 -21.53 -12.86
CA GLY A 144 9.13 -21.41 -12.32
C GLY A 144 9.02 -20.98 -10.86
N ARG A 145 10.14 -20.65 -10.19
CA ARG A 145 10.17 -20.20 -8.79
C ARG A 145 10.54 -18.72 -8.67
N PRO A 146 9.88 -17.95 -7.77
CA PRO A 146 10.21 -16.56 -7.52
C PRO A 146 11.47 -16.41 -6.66
N PHE A 147 12.31 -15.45 -7.03
CA PHE A 147 13.51 -15.02 -6.31
C PHE A 147 13.52 -13.51 -6.14
N CYS A 148 14.03 -13.05 -5.01
CA CYS A 148 14.18 -11.64 -4.71
C CYS A 148 15.62 -11.26 -4.42
N VAL A 149 15.94 -10.02 -4.73
CA VAL A 149 17.24 -9.42 -4.45
C VAL A 149 17.39 -9.21 -2.94
N ARG A 150 18.57 -9.55 -2.40
CA ARG A 150 18.98 -9.38 -1.00
C ARG A 150 20.38 -8.82 -0.92
N HIS A 151 20.66 -8.04 0.12
CA HIS A 151 22.04 -7.70 0.45
C HIS A 151 22.78 -8.95 0.96
N GLN A 152 24.03 -9.12 0.57
CA GLN A 152 24.82 -10.29 0.97
C GLN A 152 25.03 -10.36 2.49
N ASP A 153 25.08 -9.21 3.15
CA ASP A 153 25.26 -9.09 4.60
C ASP A 153 23.94 -9.24 5.39
N ASP A 154 22.79 -9.19 4.71
CA ASP A 154 21.46 -9.32 5.35
C ASP A 154 20.45 -9.98 4.40
N LEU A 155 20.34 -11.30 4.53
CA LEU A 155 19.46 -12.14 3.70
C LEU A 155 18.01 -12.16 4.20
N MET A 156 17.75 -11.64 5.40
CA MET A 156 16.42 -11.66 6.02
C MET A 156 15.58 -10.44 5.64
N VAL A 157 16.23 -9.35 5.24
CA VAL A 157 15.58 -8.08 4.91
C VAL A 157 15.50 -7.89 3.40
N ASN A 158 14.33 -7.49 2.90
CA ASN A 158 14.13 -7.13 1.49
C ASN A 158 15.01 -5.92 1.11
N VAL A 159 15.51 -5.89 -0.13
CA VAL A 159 16.03 -4.63 -0.68
C VAL A 159 14.83 -3.73 -0.98
N GLU A 160 14.70 -2.66 -0.20
CA GLU A 160 13.60 -1.71 -0.30
C GLU A 160 13.92 -0.63 -1.33
N TYR A 161 12.90 -0.23 -2.09
CA TYR A 161 12.94 0.89 -3.02
C TYR A 161 11.79 1.86 -2.73
N PRO A 162 11.80 2.58 -1.59
CA PRO A 162 10.66 3.38 -1.19
C PRO A 162 10.28 4.42 -2.25
N GLY A 163 8.98 4.49 -2.57
CA GLY A 163 8.44 5.41 -3.56
C GLY A 163 8.83 5.11 -5.03
N ILE A 164 9.36 3.92 -5.31
CA ILE A 164 9.73 3.53 -6.68
C ILE A 164 8.52 3.52 -7.62
N GLU A 165 8.69 4.01 -8.83
CA GLU A 165 7.66 3.92 -9.87
C GLU A 165 7.69 2.57 -10.61
N VAL A 166 6.57 2.22 -11.23
CA VAL A 166 6.42 0.93 -11.94
C VAL A 166 7.44 0.75 -13.07
N ASP A 167 7.73 1.81 -13.84
CA ASP A 167 8.71 1.76 -14.92
C ASP A 167 10.14 1.53 -14.41
N GLU A 168 10.47 2.10 -13.26
CA GLU A 168 11.77 1.94 -12.61
C GLU A 168 11.99 0.53 -12.08
N ILE A 169 11.04 -0.02 -11.32
CA ILE A 169 11.19 -1.39 -10.78
C ILE A 169 11.21 -2.43 -11.91
N THR A 170 10.43 -2.21 -12.97
CA THR A 170 10.46 -3.05 -14.17
C THR A 170 11.82 -2.98 -14.87
N ALA A 171 12.46 -1.81 -14.91
CA ALA A 171 13.80 -1.67 -15.47
C ALA A 171 14.87 -2.39 -14.60
N ILE A 172 14.74 -2.34 -13.27
CA ILE A 172 15.60 -3.10 -12.34
C ILE A 172 15.42 -4.60 -12.58
N GLU A 173 14.19 -5.12 -12.64
CA GLU A 173 13.91 -6.54 -12.88
C GLU A 173 14.48 -7.01 -14.22
N ARG A 174 14.37 -6.19 -15.28
CA ARG A 174 14.98 -6.45 -16.58
C ARG A 174 16.51 -6.52 -16.48
N GLN A 175 17.12 -5.61 -15.73
CA GLN A 175 18.56 -5.67 -15.53
C GLN A 175 18.98 -6.92 -14.75
N VAL A 176 18.27 -7.24 -13.65
CA VAL A 176 18.52 -8.46 -12.86
C VAL A 176 18.48 -9.69 -13.77
N LYS A 177 17.51 -9.77 -14.68
CA LYS A 177 17.45 -10.83 -15.70
C LYS A 177 18.73 -10.88 -16.53
N LEU A 178 19.15 -9.76 -17.13
CA LEU A 178 20.33 -9.71 -18.00
C LEU A 178 21.62 -10.10 -17.24
N GLU A 179 21.84 -9.53 -16.06
CA GLU A 179 23.00 -9.83 -15.22
C GLU A 179 23.02 -11.31 -14.80
N LEU A 180 21.87 -11.86 -14.41
CA LEU A 180 21.76 -13.26 -14.03
C LEU A 180 22.05 -14.18 -15.21
N GLN A 181 21.48 -13.90 -16.37
CA GLN A 181 21.73 -14.68 -17.59
C GLN A 181 23.22 -14.68 -17.95
N ASP A 182 23.88 -13.53 -17.90
CA ASP A 182 25.30 -13.42 -18.19
C ASP A 182 26.17 -14.16 -17.17
N LYS A 183 25.82 -14.09 -15.88
CA LYS A 183 26.50 -14.82 -14.80
C LYS A 183 26.39 -16.33 -15.01
N VAL A 184 25.16 -16.83 -15.19
CA VAL A 184 24.89 -18.27 -15.39
C VAL A 184 25.57 -18.80 -16.67
N ARG A 185 25.62 -18.02 -17.75
CA ARG A 185 26.37 -18.41 -18.97
C ARG A 185 27.87 -18.53 -18.72
N LYS A 186 28.47 -17.60 -17.96
CA LYS A 186 29.89 -17.66 -17.57
C LYS A 186 30.19 -18.84 -16.65
N ASP A 187 29.22 -19.18 -15.81
CA ASP A 187 29.31 -20.28 -14.84
C ASP A 187 28.82 -21.62 -15.44
N ASN A 188 28.83 -21.76 -16.78
CA ASN A 188 28.46 -22.98 -17.52
C ASN A 188 27.08 -23.56 -17.15
N GLY A 189 26.09 -22.69 -16.98
CA GLY A 189 24.71 -23.08 -16.65
C GLY A 189 24.43 -23.18 -15.16
N LEU A 190 25.42 -22.99 -14.28
CA LEU A 190 25.22 -23.04 -12.84
C LEU A 190 24.62 -21.74 -12.30
N PHE A 191 23.45 -21.85 -11.69
CA PHE A 191 22.75 -20.79 -10.98
C PHE A 191 22.95 -20.95 -9.47
N MET A 192 23.66 -20.01 -8.86
CA MET A 192 23.87 -19.93 -7.41
C MET A 192 22.76 -19.08 -6.76
N TYR A 193 22.15 -19.56 -5.69
CA TYR A 193 21.13 -18.83 -4.96
C TYR A 193 21.03 -19.22 -3.48
N TRP A 194 20.41 -18.35 -2.69
CA TRP A 194 20.13 -18.58 -1.28
C TRP A 194 18.71 -19.09 -1.06
N TYR A 195 18.52 -19.98 -0.10
CA TYR A 195 17.20 -20.47 0.29
C TYR A 195 17.15 -20.77 1.78
N GLU A 196 15.94 -21.01 2.28
CA GLU A 196 15.70 -21.29 3.69
C GLU A 196 15.30 -22.77 3.88
N PRO A 197 16.27 -23.71 4.05
CA PRO A 197 15.96 -25.12 4.27
C PRO A 197 15.17 -25.40 5.55
N ARG A 198 15.32 -24.53 6.56
CA ARG A 198 14.65 -24.59 7.86
C ARG A 198 14.41 -23.17 8.35
N GLU A 199 13.41 -23.01 9.22
CA GLU A 199 13.04 -21.70 9.79
C GLU A 199 14.26 -20.92 10.29
N MET A 200 14.42 -19.69 9.77
CA MET A 200 15.47 -18.74 10.10
C MET A 200 16.91 -19.19 9.75
N VAL A 201 17.10 -20.24 8.95
CA VAL A 201 18.42 -20.72 8.50
C VAL A 201 18.55 -20.51 7.00
N ASN A 202 19.49 -19.67 6.57
CA ASN A 202 19.79 -19.47 5.15
C ASN A 202 21.00 -20.30 4.73
N ASP A 203 20.87 -21.04 3.63
CA ASP A 203 21.97 -21.76 2.99
C ASP A 203 22.07 -21.34 1.52
N GLU A 204 23.30 -21.38 0.98
CA GLU A 204 23.56 -21.21 -0.44
C GLU A 204 23.54 -22.57 -1.14
N THR A 205 22.94 -22.63 -2.32
CA THR A 205 22.89 -23.82 -3.16
C THR A 205 23.07 -23.45 -4.63
N MET A 206 23.19 -24.48 -5.47
CA MET A 206 23.33 -24.32 -6.90
C MET A 206 22.54 -25.35 -7.68
N GLU A 207 22.07 -24.94 -8.86
CA GLU A 207 21.41 -25.83 -9.80
C GLU A 207 21.78 -25.48 -11.24
N HIS A 208 21.62 -26.42 -12.16
CA HIS A 208 21.87 -26.18 -13.57
C HIS A 208 20.58 -25.71 -14.26
N ILE A 209 20.64 -24.56 -14.94
CA ILE A 209 19.51 -23.97 -15.66
C ILE A 209 19.90 -23.60 -17.09
N ASN A 210 18.91 -23.44 -17.95
CA ASN A 210 19.03 -22.74 -19.22
C ASN A 210 18.77 -21.24 -19.01
N PRO A 211 19.80 -20.37 -19.02
CA PRO A 211 19.61 -18.95 -18.73
C PRO A 211 18.64 -18.25 -19.69
N LEU A 212 18.52 -18.70 -20.94
CA LEU A 212 17.65 -18.05 -21.92
C LEU A 212 16.18 -18.38 -21.73
N MET A 213 15.87 -19.61 -21.28
CA MET A 213 14.50 -20.11 -21.17
C MET A 213 13.96 -20.04 -19.74
N ASP A 214 14.82 -20.28 -18.75
CA ASP A 214 14.39 -20.50 -17.37
C ASP A 214 14.33 -19.21 -16.56
N VAL A 215 14.93 -18.11 -17.02
CA VAL A 215 14.96 -16.82 -16.33
C VAL A 215 13.92 -15.87 -16.93
N LYS A 216 12.92 -15.50 -16.14
CA LYS A 216 11.80 -14.65 -16.55
C LYS A 216 11.57 -13.48 -15.59
N THR A 217 11.25 -12.32 -16.13
CA THR A 217 10.72 -11.19 -15.34
C THR A 217 9.28 -11.47 -14.91
N LEU A 218 8.78 -10.74 -13.92
CA LEU A 218 7.38 -10.87 -13.51
C LEU A 218 6.41 -10.62 -14.68
N THR A 219 6.66 -9.59 -15.49
CA THR A 219 5.83 -9.28 -16.66
C THR A 219 5.77 -10.46 -17.63
N GLU A 220 6.91 -11.07 -17.96
CA GLU A 220 6.97 -12.23 -18.85
C GLU A 220 6.19 -13.43 -18.28
N VAL A 221 6.26 -13.68 -16.97
CA VAL A 221 5.52 -14.78 -16.33
C VAL A 221 4.00 -14.62 -16.48
N TYR A 222 3.46 -13.41 -16.29
CA TYR A 222 2.03 -13.17 -16.47
C TYR A 222 1.62 -13.14 -17.94
N GLU A 223 2.47 -12.64 -18.84
CA GLU A 223 2.27 -12.71 -20.29
C GLU A 223 2.21 -14.16 -20.77
N ASP A 224 3.16 -15.00 -20.35
CA ASP A 224 3.20 -16.43 -20.66
C ASP A 224 1.96 -17.15 -20.12
N ALA A 225 1.55 -16.87 -18.88
CA ALA A 225 0.33 -17.44 -18.30
C ALA A 225 -0.93 -17.04 -19.08
N THR A 226 -1.02 -15.79 -19.53
CA THR A 226 -2.12 -15.28 -20.35
C THR A 226 -2.17 -16.00 -21.70
N GLN A 227 -1.01 -16.17 -22.36
CA GLN A 227 -0.90 -16.85 -23.65
C GLN A 227 -1.20 -18.35 -23.54
N GLN A 228 -0.68 -19.02 -22.52
CA GLN A 228 -0.87 -20.46 -22.31
C GLN A 228 -2.34 -20.80 -22.02
N THR A 229 -3.02 -19.97 -21.25
CA THR A 229 -4.38 -20.24 -20.81
C THR A 229 -5.43 -19.65 -21.75
N GLU A 230 -5.07 -18.70 -22.61
CA GLU A 230 -6.03 -17.92 -23.43
C GLU A 230 -7.14 -17.28 -22.56
N PHE A 231 -6.85 -16.95 -21.31
CA PHE A 231 -7.75 -16.24 -20.40
C PHE A 231 -7.48 -14.73 -20.45
N ASP A 232 -8.52 -13.89 -20.32
CA ASP A 232 -8.33 -12.43 -20.19
C ASP A 232 -7.77 -12.11 -18.79
N LEU A 233 -6.46 -12.23 -18.66
CA LEU A 233 -5.71 -11.87 -17.47
C LEU A 233 -5.00 -10.54 -17.68
N ARG A 234 -5.38 -9.54 -16.88
CA ARG A 234 -4.71 -8.24 -16.83
C ARG A 234 -3.78 -8.17 -15.62
N TYR A 235 -2.48 -8.25 -15.85
CA TYR A 235 -1.48 -7.98 -14.84
C TYR A 235 -1.29 -6.47 -14.60
N ALA A 236 -1.18 -6.08 -13.34
CA ALA A 236 -0.86 -4.72 -12.91
C ALA A 236 0.08 -4.75 -11.70
N ARG A 237 0.94 -3.73 -11.59
CA ARG A 237 1.88 -3.54 -10.49
C ARG A 237 1.57 -2.23 -9.78
N ILE A 238 1.43 -2.26 -8.46
CA ILE A 238 1.30 -1.07 -7.59
C ILE A 238 2.34 -1.25 -6.47
N PRO A 239 3.56 -0.72 -6.60
CA PRO A 239 4.66 -1.02 -5.69
C PRO A 239 4.44 -0.33 -4.34
N VAL A 240 4.01 -1.08 -3.33
CA VAL A 240 3.79 -0.58 -1.97
C VAL A 240 4.95 -1.01 -1.08
N SER A 241 5.45 -0.06 -0.28
CA SER A 241 6.53 -0.33 0.68
C SER A 241 6.14 -1.28 1.79
N ASP A 242 7.04 -2.20 2.11
CA ASP A 242 6.74 -3.27 3.05
C ASP A 242 6.47 -2.73 4.47
N GLU A 243 5.53 -3.36 5.19
CA GLU A 243 5.11 -2.96 6.54
C GLU A 243 4.68 -1.48 6.75
N THR A 244 4.44 -0.71 5.68
CA THR A 244 3.94 0.67 5.76
C THR A 244 2.50 0.79 5.22
N ALA A 245 1.92 1.99 5.29
CA ALA A 245 0.66 2.29 4.63
C ALA A 245 0.90 2.56 3.13
N PRO A 246 -0.04 2.19 2.23
CA PRO A 246 -0.01 2.64 0.85
C PRO A 246 0.08 4.17 0.78
N GLU A 247 0.80 4.68 -0.20
CA GLU A 247 0.79 6.09 -0.53
C GLU A 247 -0.55 6.47 -1.14
N GLU A 248 -0.91 7.75 -1.07
CA GLU A 248 -2.19 8.20 -1.59
C GLU A 248 -2.33 7.95 -3.10
N LYS A 249 -1.21 8.04 -3.84
CA LYS A 249 -1.18 7.69 -5.27
C LYS A 249 -1.48 6.22 -5.54
N ASP A 250 -1.10 5.31 -4.63
CA ASP A 250 -1.35 3.88 -4.77
C ASP A 250 -2.86 3.59 -4.70
N LEU A 251 -3.58 4.37 -3.88
CA LEU A 251 -5.04 4.30 -3.77
C LEU A 251 -5.73 4.87 -5.00
N ASP A 252 -5.21 5.96 -5.58
CA ASP A 252 -5.67 6.46 -6.87
C ASP A 252 -5.50 5.43 -7.99
N ASP A 253 -4.32 4.81 -8.06
CA ASP A 253 -4.02 3.80 -9.09
C ASP A 253 -4.93 2.57 -8.95
N MET A 254 -5.25 2.17 -7.72
CA MET A 254 -6.22 1.10 -7.46
C MET A 254 -7.63 1.47 -7.95
N VAL A 255 -8.09 2.70 -7.67
CA VAL A 255 -9.39 3.18 -8.15
C VAL A 255 -9.39 3.23 -9.69
N ARG A 256 -8.38 3.84 -10.32
CA ARG A 256 -8.28 3.93 -11.79
C ARG A 256 -8.25 2.56 -12.46
N LEU A 257 -7.59 1.59 -11.85
CA LEU A 257 -7.47 0.24 -12.39
C LEU A 257 -8.79 -0.53 -12.34
N LEU A 258 -9.51 -0.45 -11.22
CA LEU A 258 -10.64 -1.31 -10.91
C LEU A 258 -12.00 -0.71 -11.26
N LEU A 259 -12.13 0.61 -11.16
CA LEU A 259 -13.39 1.31 -11.40
C LEU A 259 -14.02 0.97 -12.77
N PRO A 260 -13.27 0.94 -13.90
CA PRO A 260 -13.86 0.59 -15.19
C PRO A 260 -14.45 -0.83 -15.22
N ALA A 261 -13.79 -1.79 -14.58
CA ALA A 261 -14.25 -3.18 -14.53
C ALA A 261 -15.50 -3.33 -13.66
N PHE A 262 -15.50 -2.72 -12.47
CA PHE A 262 -16.66 -2.76 -11.57
C PHE A 262 -17.87 -2.03 -12.16
N MET A 263 -17.68 -0.87 -12.79
CA MET A 263 -18.77 -0.16 -13.45
C MET A 263 -19.37 -0.97 -14.61
N ASN A 264 -18.53 -1.59 -15.46
CA ASN A 264 -18.99 -2.46 -16.55
C ASN A 264 -19.84 -3.62 -16.04
N GLU A 265 -19.36 -4.33 -15.01
CA GLU A 265 -20.07 -5.49 -14.44
C GLU A 265 -21.43 -5.08 -13.85
N LEU A 266 -21.46 -3.97 -13.11
CA LEU A 266 -22.67 -3.44 -12.50
C LEU A 266 -23.62 -2.78 -13.52
N GLY A 267 -23.16 -2.55 -14.74
CA GLY A 267 -23.93 -1.85 -15.77
C GLY A 267 -24.11 -0.36 -15.46
N LEU A 268 -23.20 0.22 -14.68
CA LEU A 268 -23.12 1.66 -14.45
C LEU A 268 -22.47 2.30 -15.67
N GLN A 269 -23.12 3.31 -16.25
CA GLN A 269 -22.57 4.07 -17.36
C GLN A 269 -22.17 5.46 -16.89
N LEU A 270 -21.02 5.93 -17.37
CA LEU A 270 -20.68 7.33 -17.24
C LEU A 270 -21.60 8.15 -18.16
N PRO A 271 -22.02 9.38 -17.77
CA PRO A 271 -22.88 10.23 -18.59
C PRO A 271 -22.34 10.50 -20.01
N SER A 272 -21.03 10.35 -20.23
CA SER A 272 -20.37 10.53 -21.52
C SER A 272 -20.46 9.33 -22.47
N ASP A 273 -20.91 8.16 -22.00
CA ASP A 273 -20.87 6.88 -22.74
C ASP A 273 -22.22 6.42 -23.31
N GLU A 274 -23.22 7.31 -23.40
CA GLU A 274 -24.58 7.00 -23.92
C GLU A 274 -24.60 6.44 -25.37
N SER A 275 -23.47 6.45 -26.08
CA SER A 275 -23.37 6.06 -27.49
C SER A 275 -23.05 4.57 -27.76
N ASN A 276 -22.81 3.74 -26.73
CA ASN A 276 -22.42 2.32 -26.92
C ASN A 276 -23.36 1.33 -26.19
N PRO A 277 -24.49 0.90 -26.81
CA PRO A 277 -25.58 0.23 -26.09
C PRO A 277 -25.40 -1.27 -25.78
N ALA A 278 -24.23 -1.88 -26.01
CA ALA A 278 -24.11 -3.35 -25.95
C ALA A 278 -22.73 -3.88 -25.56
N GLN A 279 -22.06 -3.30 -24.55
CA GLN A 279 -20.88 -3.99 -23.98
C GLN A 279 -21.32 -5.23 -23.21
N LYS A 280 -20.72 -6.39 -23.54
CA LYS A 280 -20.86 -7.62 -22.76
C LYS A 280 -20.46 -7.31 -21.32
N LYS A 281 -21.35 -7.59 -20.35
CA LYS A 281 -21.02 -7.52 -18.92
C LYS A 281 -20.03 -8.65 -18.63
N LEU A 282 -18.80 -8.30 -18.31
CA LEU A 282 -17.75 -9.27 -17.98
C LEU A 282 -17.67 -9.40 -16.47
N LYS A 283 -17.81 -10.63 -15.96
CA LYS A 283 -17.53 -10.91 -14.54
C LYS A 283 -16.03 -10.88 -14.32
N THR A 284 -15.55 -9.98 -13.46
CA THR A 284 -14.12 -9.75 -13.28
C THR A 284 -13.67 -10.20 -11.90
N ALA A 285 -12.76 -11.17 -11.84
CA ALA A 285 -12.05 -11.49 -10.61
C ALA A 285 -10.91 -10.49 -10.35
N VAL A 286 -10.70 -10.09 -9.09
CA VAL A 286 -9.58 -9.25 -8.68
C VAL A 286 -8.70 -10.04 -7.72
N ILE A 287 -7.44 -10.24 -8.09
CA ILE A 287 -6.46 -10.96 -7.28
C ILE A 287 -5.41 -9.96 -6.80
N CYS A 288 -5.14 -9.93 -5.50
CA CYS A 288 -4.08 -9.12 -4.91
C CYS A 288 -2.99 -10.02 -4.32
N ASN A 289 -1.72 -9.76 -4.63
CA ASN A 289 -0.61 -10.48 -4.04
C ASN A 289 0.53 -9.55 -3.58
N CYS A 290 1.27 -9.99 -2.57
CA CYS A 290 2.58 -9.47 -2.21
C CYS A 290 3.51 -10.66 -1.96
N GLN A 291 4.59 -10.51 -1.19
CA GLN A 291 5.46 -11.63 -0.85
C GLN A 291 4.70 -12.76 -0.13
N MET A 292 4.21 -12.51 1.08
CA MET A 292 3.51 -13.51 1.90
C MET A 292 1.98 -13.47 1.78
N GLY A 293 1.41 -12.53 1.03
CA GLY A 293 -0.05 -12.39 0.98
C GLY A 293 -0.69 -11.89 2.27
N ARG A 294 0.08 -11.18 3.12
CA ARG A 294 -0.29 -10.78 4.49
C ARG A 294 -0.51 -9.26 4.62
N GLY A 295 0.55 -8.46 4.80
CA GLY A 295 0.50 -7.00 5.02
C GLY A 295 -0.17 -6.22 3.91
N ARG A 296 0.58 -6.04 2.82
CA ARG A 296 0.16 -5.30 1.63
C ARG A 296 -1.10 -5.89 1.01
N THR A 297 -1.15 -7.21 0.83
CA THR A 297 -2.32 -7.90 0.27
C THR A 297 -3.60 -7.65 1.06
N THR A 298 -3.64 -7.91 2.37
CA THR A 298 -4.86 -7.66 3.16
C THR A 298 -5.28 -6.19 3.10
N THR A 299 -4.33 -5.26 3.09
CA THR A 299 -4.63 -3.82 2.96
C THR A 299 -5.29 -3.49 1.63
N ALA A 300 -4.75 -4.00 0.52
CA ALA A 300 -5.36 -3.82 -0.79
C ALA A 300 -6.74 -4.48 -0.86
N LEU A 301 -6.90 -5.69 -0.32
CA LEU A 301 -8.21 -6.37 -0.28
C LEU A 301 -9.27 -5.54 0.45
N VAL A 302 -8.92 -4.91 1.57
CA VAL A 302 -9.82 -3.98 2.28
C VAL A 302 -10.22 -2.80 1.39
N CYS A 303 -9.27 -2.18 0.69
CA CYS A 303 -9.56 -1.08 -0.25
C CYS A 303 -10.47 -1.53 -1.41
N VAL A 304 -10.15 -2.66 -2.06
CA VAL A 304 -10.93 -3.23 -3.17
C VAL A 304 -12.34 -3.58 -2.71
N TYR A 305 -12.47 -4.19 -1.53
CA TYR A 305 -13.76 -4.57 -0.96
C TYR A 305 -14.63 -3.33 -0.66
N MET A 306 -14.07 -2.30 -0.02
CA MET A 306 -14.81 -1.06 0.22
C MET A 306 -15.26 -0.39 -1.08
N LEU A 307 -14.37 -0.32 -2.10
CA LEU A 307 -14.71 0.22 -3.41
C LEU A 307 -15.86 -0.55 -4.08
N ARG A 308 -15.82 -1.89 -4.00
CA ARG A 308 -16.88 -2.76 -4.52
C ARG A 308 -18.21 -2.49 -3.82
N VAL A 309 -18.22 -2.49 -2.49
CA VAL A 309 -19.43 -2.27 -1.66
C VAL A 309 -20.09 -0.92 -1.96
N VAL A 310 -19.31 0.16 -2.10
CA VAL A 310 -19.89 1.49 -2.38
C VAL A 310 -20.43 1.61 -3.80
N LEU A 311 -19.83 0.93 -4.79
CA LEU A 311 -20.31 0.93 -6.16
C LEU A 311 -21.57 0.09 -6.33
N GLU A 312 -21.67 -1.04 -5.64
CA GLU A 312 -22.89 -1.87 -5.62
C GLU A 312 -24.08 -1.14 -5.02
N ASP A 313 -23.87 -0.28 -4.02
CA ASP A 313 -24.92 0.60 -3.49
C ASP A 313 -25.44 1.57 -4.56
N SER A 314 -24.54 2.16 -5.36
CA SER A 314 -24.92 3.05 -6.47
C SER A 314 -25.71 2.32 -7.57
N ALA A 315 -25.53 1.01 -7.73
CA ALA A 315 -26.20 0.21 -8.75
C ALA A 315 -27.53 -0.46 -8.30
N SER A 316 -27.73 -0.67 -7.00
CA SER A 316 -28.80 -1.53 -6.48
C SER A 316 -30.12 -0.81 -6.19
N CYS A 317 -31.24 -1.40 -6.60
CA CYS A 317 -32.60 -0.98 -6.18
C CYS A 317 -33.09 -1.63 -4.88
N LYS A 318 -32.32 -2.55 -4.28
CA LYS A 318 -32.64 -3.25 -3.02
C LYS A 318 -31.86 -2.61 -1.86
N PRO A 319 -32.14 -2.92 -0.57
CA PRO A 319 -31.22 -2.57 0.50
C PRO A 319 -29.84 -3.17 0.15
N SER A 320 -28.88 -2.30 -0.09
CA SER A 320 -27.49 -2.67 -0.38
C SER A 320 -26.80 -3.14 0.89
N LEU A 321 -25.72 -3.91 0.71
CA LEU A 321 -24.85 -4.30 1.82
C LEU A 321 -24.33 -3.06 2.57
N LEU A 322 -24.03 -1.97 1.85
CA LEU A 322 -23.65 -0.71 2.49
C LEU A 322 -24.72 -0.20 3.46
N LYS A 323 -26.00 -0.19 3.08
CA LYS A 323 -27.08 0.25 3.97
C LYS A 323 -27.23 -0.65 5.20
N GLU A 324 -26.96 -1.96 5.07
CA GLU A 324 -26.92 -2.88 6.21
C GLU A 324 -25.77 -2.56 7.17
N ILE A 325 -24.56 -2.34 6.63
CA ILE A 325 -23.38 -1.94 7.41
C ILE A 325 -23.66 -0.64 8.17
N LEU A 326 -24.17 0.39 7.47
CA LEU A 326 -24.46 1.71 8.06
C LEU A 326 -25.69 1.68 8.99
N GLY A 327 -26.61 0.74 8.78
CA GLY A 327 -27.80 0.53 9.60
C GLY A 327 -27.54 -0.27 10.88
N SER A 328 -26.40 -0.97 10.96
CA SER A 328 -26.00 -1.79 12.13
C SER A 328 -25.58 -0.99 13.37
N ARG A 329 -25.91 0.31 13.41
CA ARG A 329 -25.73 1.23 14.55
C ARG A 329 -26.47 0.68 15.79
N GLY A 330 -25.80 -0.14 16.59
CA GLY A 330 -26.30 -0.63 17.88
C GLY A 330 -26.55 -2.14 17.99
N ALA A 331 -26.24 -2.96 16.97
CA ALA A 331 -26.35 -4.42 17.08
C ALA A 331 -25.18 -5.02 17.88
N GLY A 332 -25.26 -4.93 19.22
CA GLY A 332 -24.55 -5.80 20.13
C GLY A 332 -23.07 -5.49 20.36
N HIS A 333 -22.79 -4.47 21.18
CA HIS A 333 -21.52 -4.35 21.91
C HIS A 333 -21.40 -5.50 22.94
N ARG A 334 -21.21 -6.74 22.48
CA ARG A 334 -20.73 -7.83 23.33
C ARG A 334 -19.26 -7.56 23.60
N ARG A 335 -18.96 -6.90 24.73
CA ARG A 335 -17.61 -6.73 25.34
C ARG A 335 -16.46 -6.93 24.34
N GLN A 336 -16.35 -6.06 23.37
CA GLN A 336 -15.24 -6.05 22.43
C GLN A 336 -14.06 -5.33 23.10
N SER A 337 -12.85 -5.83 22.94
CA SER A 337 -11.64 -5.21 23.50
C SER A 337 -11.45 -3.81 22.90
N ALA A 338 -10.72 -2.93 23.60
CA ALA A 338 -10.35 -1.61 23.05
C ALA A 338 -9.63 -1.71 21.69
N ALA A 339 -8.97 -2.84 21.43
CA ALA A 339 -8.38 -3.22 20.14
C ALA A 339 -9.43 -3.28 19.02
N LEU A 340 -10.53 -3.99 19.24
CA LEU A 340 -11.61 -4.14 18.26
C LEU A 340 -12.32 -2.81 18.00
N ILE A 341 -12.43 -1.93 18.99
CA ILE A 341 -13.08 -0.62 18.79
C ILE A 341 -12.13 0.36 18.06
N ALA A 342 -10.82 0.04 17.98
CA ALA A 342 -9.79 0.92 17.43
C ALA A 342 -9.88 2.34 18.00
N ASP A 343 -10.09 2.44 19.31
CA ASP A 343 -10.40 3.69 20.00
C ASP A 343 -9.14 4.50 20.32
N PHE A 344 -8.42 4.91 19.28
CA PHE A 344 -7.21 5.72 19.38
C PHE A 344 -7.55 7.21 19.34
N VAL A 345 -6.87 8.05 20.13
CA VAL A 345 -7.14 9.51 20.19
C VAL A 345 -7.08 10.15 18.81
N VAL A 346 -6.05 9.83 18.02
CA VAL A 346 -5.89 10.40 16.67
C VAL A 346 -7.02 9.98 15.73
N ILE A 347 -7.51 8.75 15.85
CA ILE A 347 -8.66 8.26 15.08
C ILE A 347 -9.94 8.97 15.55
N ARG A 348 -10.18 9.12 16.86
CA ARG A 348 -11.34 9.89 17.35
C ARG A 348 -11.34 11.33 16.84
N LYS A 349 -10.16 11.96 16.75
CA LYS A 349 -10.02 13.31 16.17
C LYS A 349 -10.34 13.27 14.67
N LEU A 350 -9.78 12.33 13.93
CA LEU A 350 -10.08 12.13 12.51
C LEU A 350 -11.58 11.98 12.25
N LEU A 351 -12.27 11.11 13.00
CA LEU A 351 -13.71 10.88 12.84
C LEU A 351 -14.56 12.11 13.15
N LYS A 352 -14.07 13.03 13.99
CA LYS A 352 -14.74 14.32 14.25
C LYS A 352 -14.45 15.35 13.16
N THR A 353 -13.32 15.23 12.47
CA THR A 353 -12.96 16.09 11.34
C THR A 353 -13.73 15.72 10.08
N LEU A 354 -13.98 14.42 9.85
CA LEU A 354 -14.68 13.92 8.67
C LEU A 354 -16.21 14.08 8.82
N ASP A 355 -16.85 14.67 7.81
CA ASP A 355 -18.31 14.90 7.81
C ASP A 355 -19.12 13.60 7.91
N ASN A 356 -18.60 12.52 7.31
CA ASN A 356 -19.17 11.17 7.34
C ASN A 356 -18.39 10.21 8.27
N GLY A 357 -17.73 10.74 9.31
CA GLY A 357 -16.84 9.98 10.20
C GLY A 357 -17.42 8.69 10.77
N SER A 358 -18.67 8.72 11.26
CA SER A 358 -19.31 7.51 11.79
C SER A 358 -19.51 6.43 10.73
N ASP A 359 -19.84 6.81 9.50
CA ASP A 359 -20.16 5.88 8.43
C ASP A 359 -18.89 5.30 7.81
N CYS A 360 -17.84 6.11 7.64
CA CYS A 360 -16.56 5.61 7.14
C CYS A 360 -15.92 4.63 8.13
N LYS A 361 -16.07 4.84 9.45
CA LYS A 361 -15.61 3.89 10.47
C LYS A 361 -16.34 2.54 10.37
N LEU A 362 -17.66 2.56 10.23
CA LEU A 362 -18.43 1.31 10.09
C LEU A 362 -18.01 0.54 8.84
N LEU A 363 -17.83 1.24 7.71
CA LEU A 363 -17.39 0.62 6.45
C LEU A 363 -15.99 0.01 6.57
N VAL A 364 -15.01 0.75 7.10
CA VAL A 364 -13.63 0.25 7.20
C VAL A 364 -13.51 -0.91 8.18
N ASP A 365 -14.16 -0.83 9.35
CA ASP A 365 -14.10 -1.88 10.35
C ASP A 365 -14.75 -3.17 9.82
N TYR A 366 -15.90 -3.04 9.15
CA TYR A 366 -16.55 -4.17 8.50
C TYR A 366 -15.67 -4.80 7.41
N ALA A 367 -15.06 -3.98 6.55
CA ALA A 367 -14.17 -4.46 5.49
C ALA A 367 -12.92 -5.15 6.03
N ILE A 368 -12.35 -4.64 7.13
CA ILE A 368 -11.22 -5.29 7.84
C ILE A 368 -11.64 -6.68 8.33
N ASP A 369 -12.82 -6.80 8.92
CA ASP A 369 -13.31 -8.09 9.42
C ASP A 369 -13.55 -9.10 8.29
N GLN A 370 -14.07 -8.67 7.14
CA GLN A 370 -14.16 -9.54 5.97
C GLN A 370 -12.79 -10.01 5.44
N CYS A 371 -11.73 -9.24 5.69
CA CYS A 371 -10.38 -9.50 5.18
C CYS A 371 -9.42 -10.13 6.20
N GLU A 372 -9.91 -10.57 7.37
CA GLU A 372 -9.06 -10.88 8.52
C GLU A 372 -8.34 -12.24 8.49
N HIS A 373 -8.63 -13.09 7.50
CA HIS A 373 -8.11 -14.45 7.32
C HIS A 373 -6.60 -14.64 7.63
N MET A 374 -5.77 -13.66 7.25
CA MET A 374 -4.33 -13.68 7.49
C MET A 374 -3.91 -12.87 8.72
N GLN A 375 -4.60 -11.74 8.94
CA GLN A 375 -4.41 -10.84 10.06
C GLN A 375 -5.53 -9.80 10.09
N ASN A 376 -5.95 -9.41 11.29
CA ASN A 376 -6.81 -8.25 11.51
C ASN A 376 -5.93 -7.03 11.81
N LEU A 377 -6.09 -5.93 11.07
CA LEU A 377 -5.25 -4.74 11.23
C LEU A 377 -5.38 -4.12 12.64
N ARG A 378 -6.60 -4.12 13.20
CA ARG A 378 -6.88 -3.53 14.52
C ARG A 378 -6.19 -4.32 15.62
N ASP A 379 -6.23 -5.64 15.55
CA ASP A 379 -5.49 -6.52 16.45
C ASP A 379 -3.98 -6.34 16.32
N CYS A 380 -3.47 -6.18 15.09
CA CYS A 380 -2.04 -5.94 14.87
C CYS A 380 -1.56 -4.64 15.54
N ILE A 381 -2.36 -3.57 15.50
CA ILE A 381 -2.05 -2.32 16.20
C ILE A 381 -1.93 -2.57 17.70
N SER A 382 -2.93 -3.21 18.30
CA SER A 382 -2.95 -3.45 19.74
C SER A 382 -1.86 -4.40 20.21
N GLN A 383 -1.66 -5.54 19.52
CA GLN A 383 -0.60 -6.49 19.88
C GLN A 383 0.79 -5.85 19.80
N CYS A 384 1.07 -5.04 18.78
CA CYS A 384 2.34 -4.34 18.68
C CYS A 384 2.47 -3.27 19.77
N ARG A 385 1.40 -2.55 20.10
CA ARG A 385 1.41 -1.58 21.21
C ARG A 385 1.68 -2.27 22.55
N ASP A 386 1.03 -3.40 22.83
CA ASP A 386 1.20 -4.15 24.08
C ASP A 386 2.65 -4.64 24.23
N LEU A 387 3.22 -5.21 23.16
CA LEU A 387 4.64 -5.62 23.13
C LEU A 387 5.59 -4.43 23.26
N ALA A 388 5.23 -3.26 22.74
CA ALA A 388 6.04 -2.05 22.92
C ALA A 388 6.04 -1.55 24.37
N MET A 389 4.99 -1.84 25.14
CA MET A 389 4.85 -1.47 26.55
C MET A 389 5.37 -2.52 27.53
N ASP A 390 5.65 -3.74 27.05
CA ASP A 390 6.16 -4.83 27.85
C ASP A 390 7.57 -4.53 28.38
N ARG A 391 7.67 -4.26 29.69
CA ARG A 391 8.92 -3.89 30.37
C ARG A 391 9.92 -5.04 30.46
N ASP A 392 9.50 -6.28 30.21
CA ASP A 392 10.37 -7.45 30.20
C ASP A 392 11.15 -7.56 28.88
N LEU A 393 10.73 -6.83 27.83
CA LEU A 393 11.43 -6.79 26.56
C LEU A 393 12.59 -5.76 26.55
N PRO A 394 13.72 -6.07 25.88
CA PRO A 394 14.78 -5.10 25.63
C PRO A 394 14.26 -3.84 24.92
N SER A 395 14.86 -2.68 25.21
CA SER A 395 14.46 -1.40 24.61
C SER A 395 14.43 -1.44 23.08
N SER A 396 15.41 -2.08 22.44
CA SER A 396 15.43 -2.21 20.97
C SER A 396 14.23 -3.00 20.40
N LYS A 397 13.74 -4.02 21.13
CA LYS A 397 12.54 -4.76 20.73
C LYS A 397 11.28 -3.93 20.96
N ARG A 398 11.22 -3.19 22.07
CA ARG A 398 10.11 -2.26 22.33
C ARG A 398 10.01 -1.17 21.26
N ASP A 399 11.14 -0.58 20.88
CA ASP A 399 11.21 0.42 19.80
C ASP A 399 10.76 -0.16 18.45
N PHE A 400 11.17 -1.39 18.15
CA PHE A 400 10.74 -2.12 16.96
C PHE A 400 9.21 -2.33 16.92
N PHE A 401 8.62 -2.80 18.03
CA PHE A 401 7.17 -3.01 18.11
C PHE A 401 6.40 -1.68 18.12
N MET A 402 6.93 -0.64 18.75
CA MET A 402 6.34 0.70 18.71
C MET A 402 6.28 1.24 17.28
N LEU A 403 7.37 1.11 16.53
CA LEU A 403 7.40 1.51 15.12
C LEU A 403 6.36 0.76 14.28
N ARG A 404 6.22 -0.56 14.46
CA ARG A 404 5.17 -1.35 13.80
C ARG A 404 3.76 -0.93 14.20
N ALA A 405 3.53 -0.68 15.49
CA ALA A 405 2.23 -0.21 15.98
C ALA A 405 1.84 1.11 15.30
N VAL A 406 2.77 2.06 15.22
CA VAL A 406 2.57 3.35 14.55
C VAL A 406 2.29 3.16 13.06
N ASN A 407 3.05 2.31 12.36
CA ASN A 407 2.81 2.04 10.93
C ASN A 407 1.42 1.41 10.68
N TYR A 408 0.97 0.50 11.55
CA TYR A 408 -0.38 -0.06 11.44
C TYR A 408 -1.47 0.97 11.78
N LEU A 409 -1.23 1.86 12.74
CA LEU A 409 -2.15 2.95 13.06
C LEU A 409 -2.26 3.95 11.90
N GLU A 410 -1.14 4.30 11.28
CA GLU A 410 -1.11 5.14 10.07
C GLU A 410 -1.90 4.49 8.93
N ARG A 411 -1.70 3.18 8.72
CA ARG A 411 -2.43 2.44 7.70
C ARG A 411 -3.94 2.48 7.97
N TYR A 412 -4.35 2.28 9.22
CA TYR A 412 -5.77 2.39 9.59
C TYR A 412 -6.31 3.81 9.39
N PHE A 413 -5.52 4.85 9.69
CA PHE A 413 -5.87 6.24 9.40
C PHE A 413 -6.15 6.45 7.91
N TYR A 414 -5.26 6.00 7.02
CA TYR A 414 -5.48 6.13 5.57
C TYR A 414 -6.70 5.35 5.08
N LEU A 415 -6.97 4.16 5.65
CA LEU A 415 -8.17 3.40 5.31
C LEU A 415 -9.47 4.12 5.73
N VAL A 416 -9.48 4.82 6.87
CA VAL A 416 -10.61 5.66 7.30
C VAL A 416 -10.81 6.85 6.35
N CYS A 417 -9.72 7.54 5.98
CA CYS A 417 -9.76 8.61 4.98
C CYS A 417 -10.27 8.10 3.63
N PHE A 418 -9.75 6.96 3.17
CA PHE A 418 -10.15 6.35 1.90
C PHE A 418 -11.61 5.94 1.91
N ALA A 419 -12.11 5.34 3.01
CA ALA A 419 -13.53 5.05 3.17
C ALA A 419 -14.39 6.34 3.10
N SER A 420 -13.96 7.43 3.75
CA SER A 420 -14.65 8.72 3.68
C SER A 420 -14.73 9.26 2.25
N TYR A 421 -13.60 9.24 1.53
CA TYR A 421 -13.52 9.55 0.10
C TYR A 421 -14.46 8.69 -0.74
N LEU A 422 -14.43 7.36 -0.58
CA LEU A 422 -15.29 6.42 -1.31
C LEU A 422 -16.78 6.69 -1.09
N LEU A 423 -17.18 7.00 0.15
CA LEU A 423 -18.58 7.31 0.47
C LEU A 423 -19.05 8.64 -0.16
N GLU A 424 -18.16 9.63 -0.34
CA GLU A 424 -18.49 10.91 -0.98
C GLU A 424 -18.48 10.79 -2.52
N GLU A 425 -17.43 10.22 -3.10
CA GLU A 425 -17.23 10.19 -4.56
C GLU A 425 -18.10 9.17 -5.30
N ARG A 426 -18.66 8.17 -4.60
CA ARG A 426 -19.57 7.19 -5.23
C ARG A 426 -20.79 7.83 -5.88
N GLU A 427 -21.27 8.97 -5.36
CA GLU A 427 -22.42 9.71 -5.90
C GLU A 427 -22.11 10.36 -7.26
N HIS A 428 -20.83 10.52 -7.57
CA HIS A 428 -20.32 11.11 -8.80
C HIS A 428 -19.50 10.13 -9.64
N TYR A 429 -19.60 8.82 -9.35
CA TYR A 429 -18.81 7.77 -10.02
C TYR A 429 -17.32 8.12 -10.11
N PHE A 430 -16.77 8.71 -9.05
CA PHE A 430 -15.35 9.07 -8.93
C PHE A 430 -14.84 10.03 -10.03
N GLN A 431 -15.74 10.84 -10.61
CA GLN A 431 -15.39 11.82 -11.65
C GLN A 431 -15.00 13.19 -11.09
N ARG A 432 -15.37 13.51 -9.84
CA ARG A 432 -15.14 14.85 -9.27
C ARG A 432 -13.72 14.99 -8.77
N SER A 433 -13.22 14.01 -8.01
CA SER A 433 -11.89 14.06 -7.44
C SER A 433 -11.26 12.68 -7.27
N LEU A 434 -9.94 12.65 -7.31
CA LEU A 434 -9.14 11.50 -6.92
C LEU A 434 -8.77 11.60 -5.43
N PHE A 435 -8.34 10.49 -4.83
CA PHE A 435 -8.04 10.43 -3.40
C PHE A 435 -6.92 11.40 -3.01
N VAL A 436 -5.86 11.52 -3.79
CA VAL A 436 -4.76 12.48 -3.54
C VAL A 436 -5.29 13.92 -3.49
N THR A 437 -6.11 14.31 -4.46
CA THR A 437 -6.71 15.65 -4.53
C THR A 437 -7.69 15.87 -3.39
N TRP A 438 -8.53 14.87 -3.08
CA TRP A 438 -9.46 14.91 -1.95
C TRP A 438 -8.72 15.09 -0.62
N MET A 439 -7.64 14.35 -0.38
CA MET A 439 -6.80 14.47 0.81
C MET A 439 -6.18 15.88 0.94
N ASN A 440 -5.81 16.50 -0.18
CA ASN A 440 -5.24 17.85 -0.21
C ASN A 440 -6.25 18.97 0.02
N GLU A 441 -7.45 18.85 -0.53
CA GLU A 441 -8.35 19.99 -0.69
C GLU A 441 -9.56 19.93 0.25
N ARG A 442 -10.08 18.73 0.55
CA ARG A 442 -11.40 18.58 1.17
C ARG A 442 -11.50 19.16 2.59
N TYR A 443 -10.43 19.03 3.36
CA TYR A 443 -10.34 19.48 4.76
C TYR A 443 -9.10 20.37 5.00
N GLY A 444 -8.55 20.98 3.94
CA GLY A 444 -7.33 21.78 4.01
C GLY A 444 -6.15 21.02 4.63
N SER A 445 -5.48 21.62 5.63
CA SER A 445 -4.35 20.99 6.33
C SER A 445 -4.76 20.00 7.43
N ALA A 446 -6.04 19.92 7.81
CA ALA A 446 -6.46 19.24 9.04
C ALA A 446 -6.09 17.75 9.08
N LEU A 447 -6.23 17.03 7.96
CA LEU A 447 -5.86 15.61 7.89
C LEU A 447 -4.34 15.41 8.06
N TYR A 448 -3.54 16.28 7.44
CA TYR A 448 -2.08 16.24 7.54
C TYR A 448 -1.57 16.66 8.91
N GLU A 449 -2.23 17.62 9.57
CA GLU A 449 -1.93 17.99 10.95
C GLU A 449 -2.16 16.81 11.91
N LEU A 450 -3.18 15.99 11.68
CA LEU A 450 -3.39 14.77 12.45
C LEU A 450 -2.32 13.72 12.16
N LEU A 451 -1.96 13.52 10.89
CA LEU A 451 -0.87 12.60 10.50
C LEU A 451 0.49 13.03 11.06
N ASP A 452 0.76 14.34 11.12
CA ASP A 452 1.99 14.88 11.69
C ASP A 452 2.12 14.63 13.20
N ASN A 453 0.98 14.51 13.89
CA ASN A 453 0.87 14.24 15.31
C ASN A 453 0.35 12.82 15.60
N LEU A 454 0.61 11.87 14.70
CA LEU A 454 0.18 10.48 14.84
C LEU A 454 0.86 9.81 16.04
N CYS A 455 0.12 9.61 17.13
CA CYS A 455 0.59 8.93 18.33
C CYS A 455 -0.53 8.15 19.03
N PHE A 456 -0.14 7.34 20.02
CA PHE A 456 -1.06 6.55 20.86
C PHE A 456 -1.49 7.26 22.15
N GLU A 457 -1.01 8.48 22.41
CA GLU A 457 -1.17 9.15 23.71
C GLU A 457 -2.63 9.39 24.10
N GLU A 458 -2.92 9.20 25.39
CA GLU A 458 -4.21 9.47 26.04
C GLU A 458 -4.24 10.84 26.74
N GLU A 459 -3.08 11.52 26.90
CA GLU A 459 -2.96 12.84 27.55
C GLU A 459 -2.08 13.81 26.73
N ILE A 460 -2.49 15.07 26.67
CA ILE A 460 -1.76 16.16 26.01
C ILE A 460 -0.51 16.48 26.84
N GLY A 461 0.70 16.21 26.33
CA GLY A 461 1.95 16.69 26.92
C GLY A 461 2.94 15.63 27.41
N ALA A 462 2.76 14.35 27.08
CA ALA A 462 3.85 13.38 27.22
C ALA A 462 4.83 13.55 26.05
N GLU A 463 6.14 13.59 26.31
CA GLU A 463 7.16 13.72 25.26
C GLU A 463 7.41 12.38 24.54
N THR A 464 6.39 11.59 24.23
CA THR A 464 6.54 10.47 23.29
C THR A 464 6.35 10.98 21.86
N HIS A 465 7.28 11.84 21.42
CA HIS A 465 7.37 12.28 20.03
C HIS A 465 7.65 11.08 19.12
N VAL A 466 6.58 10.44 18.64
CA VAL A 466 6.64 9.65 17.43
C VAL A 466 7.08 10.59 16.32
N SER A 467 8.08 10.19 15.55
CA SER A 467 8.67 11.02 14.49
C SER A 467 7.56 11.63 13.60
N SER A 468 7.59 12.97 13.42
CA SER A 468 6.61 13.68 12.58
C SER A 468 6.51 13.06 11.18
N MET A 469 5.39 13.29 10.47
CA MET A 469 5.16 12.78 9.11
C MET A 469 6.36 13.06 8.21
N ARG A 470 6.97 14.25 8.36
CA ARG A 470 8.22 14.65 7.70
C ARG A 470 9.40 13.71 7.94
N TRP A 471 9.59 13.20 9.16
CA TRP A 471 10.67 12.26 9.47
C TRP A 471 10.38 10.85 8.97
N ARG A 472 9.11 10.44 8.96
CA ARG A 472 8.68 9.14 8.41
C ARG A 472 8.78 9.11 6.89
N TRP A 473 8.39 10.20 6.21
CA TRP A 473 8.58 10.38 4.76
C TRP A 473 10.04 10.63 4.39
N ARG A 474 10.85 11.28 5.23
CA ARG A 474 12.31 11.39 5.01
C ARG A 474 13.06 10.06 5.10
N ARG A 475 12.58 9.08 5.87
CA ARG A 475 13.19 7.73 5.89
C ARG A 475 13.03 7.03 4.55
N LYS A 476 11.94 7.27 3.81
CA LYS A 476 11.77 6.84 2.41
C LYS A 476 12.81 7.44 1.45
N ARG A 477 13.50 8.52 1.84
CA ARG A 477 14.47 9.25 1.00
C ARG A 477 15.95 9.08 1.38
N LYS A 478 16.30 8.14 2.26
CA LYS A 478 17.71 7.96 2.62
C LYS A 478 18.48 7.36 1.44
N LEU A 479 19.17 8.27 0.72
CA LEU A 479 20.24 8.08 -0.27
C LEU A 479 19.80 8.32 -1.72
N VAL A 480 19.76 9.58 -2.16
CA VAL A 480 20.50 9.93 -3.39
C VAL A 480 21.11 11.33 -3.34
N SER A 481 22.43 11.42 -3.54
CA SER A 481 23.14 12.66 -3.86
C SER A 481 23.07 12.93 -5.36
N ARG A 482 22.53 14.09 -5.77
CA ARG A 482 22.63 14.63 -7.12
C ARG A 482 23.83 15.58 -7.22
N LEU A 483 24.71 15.37 -8.20
CA LEU A 483 25.48 16.42 -8.86
C LEU A 483 25.73 16.02 -10.32
N GLU A 484 25.40 16.99 -11.18
CA GLU A 484 25.68 17.18 -12.63
C GLU A 484 25.01 16.25 -13.65
#